data_AF-A0A212JAW5-F1
#
_entry.id   AF-A0A212JAW5-F1
#
_cell.length_a   1.000
_cell.length_b   1.000
_cell.length_c   1.000
_cell.angle_alpha   90.00
_cell.angle_beta   90.00
_cell.angle_gamma   90.00
#
_symmetry.space_group_name_H-M   'P 1'
#
loop_
_entity.id
_entity.type
_entity.pdbx_description
1 polymer ?
#
loop_
_entity_poly.entity_id
_entity_poly.type
_entity_poly.pdbx_seq_one_letter_code
_entity_poly.pdbx_strand_id
1 'polypeptide(L)'
;MSNTQTRETIHRMIGASVRTAAKLSGRDAAVSGILSGLRHLREVVTQQGGEDAARVFDDQVREHVLGRVLSTMNTPAAAEPITVVLPRSAEARAGAIMRDVSESCLVLNTVARDEGVFTYTMTGLLDQLIDQLGGMPNWAELQDALRVAEPSWTWESSPINGDVTIH
;
A
#
# COMPACT_ATOMS: atom_id res chain seq x y z
N MET A 1 -6.30 -22.61 -8.04
CA MET A 1 -5.67 -22.03 -6.83
C MET A 1 -6.79 -21.82 -5.82
N SER A 2 -6.64 -22.20 -4.55
CA SER A 2 -7.67 -21.90 -3.55
C SER A 2 -7.58 -20.43 -3.13
N ASN A 3 -8.67 -19.83 -2.65
CA ASN A 3 -8.67 -18.43 -2.20
C ASN A 3 -7.63 -18.17 -1.10
N THR A 4 -7.42 -19.15 -0.21
CA THR A 4 -6.34 -19.11 0.80
C THR A 4 -4.96 -18.99 0.16
N GLN A 5 -4.68 -19.79 -0.88
CA GLN A 5 -3.39 -19.78 -1.58
C GLN A 5 -3.17 -18.48 -2.35
N THR A 6 -4.23 -17.90 -2.95
CA THR A 6 -4.21 -16.58 -3.59
C THR A 6 -3.83 -15.50 -2.58
N ARG A 7 -4.54 -15.44 -1.45
CA ARG A 7 -4.28 -14.49 -0.37
C ARG A 7 -2.86 -14.58 0.15
N GLU A 8 -2.38 -15.78 0.47
CA GLU A 8 -1.01 -15.99 0.94
C GLU A 8 0.04 -15.54 -0.07
N THR A 9 -0.21 -15.77 -1.36
CA THR A 9 0.71 -15.36 -2.43
C THR A 9 0.79 -13.85 -2.54
N ILE A 10 -0.35 -13.16 -2.51
CA ILE A 10 -0.42 -11.70 -2.50
C ILE A 10 0.33 -11.13 -1.28
N HIS A 11 0.05 -11.65 -0.08
CA HIS A 11 0.73 -11.20 1.14
C HIS A 11 2.25 -11.43 1.09
N ARG A 12 2.71 -12.55 0.51
CA ARG A 12 4.14 -12.82 0.30
C ARG A 12 4.79 -11.82 -0.67
N MET A 13 4.13 -11.52 -1.78
CA MET A 13 4.62 -10.56 -2.79
C MET A 13 4.75 -9.16 -2.20
N ILE A 14 3.72 -8.68 -1.50
CA ILE A 14 3.72 -7.38 -0.83
C ILE A 14 4.84 -7.34 0.22
N GLY A 15 4.91 -8.33 1.11
CA GLY A 15 5.94 -8.36 2.15
C GLY A 15 7.37 -8.41 1.61
N ALA A 16 7.61 -9.11 0.49
CA ALA A 16 8.92 -9.13 -0.18
C ALA A 16 9.28 -7.75 -0.77
N SER A 17 8.31 -7.09 -1.37
CA SER A 17 8.47 -5.76 -1.95
C SER A 17 8.75 -4.72 -0.86
N VAL A 18 8.07 -4.81 0.29
CA VAL A 18 8.26 -3.88 1.43
C VAL A 18 9.66 -4.03 2.00
N ARG A 19 10.13 -5.27 2.20
CA ARG A 19 11.52 -5.52 2.61
C ARG A 19 12.54 -4.99 1.60
N THR A 20 12.21 -5.03 0.31
CA THR A 20 13.10 -4.51 -0.75
C THR A 20 13.16 -2.99 -0.70
N ALA A 21 12.01 -2.31 -0.63
CA ALA A 21 11.95 -0.86 -0.47
C ALA A 21 12.67 -0.39 0.80
N ALA A 22 12.43 -1.05 1.93
CA ALA A 22 13.08 -0.73 3.21
C ALA A 22 14.60 -0.89 3.17
N LYS A 23 15.12 -1.91 2.48
CA LYS A 23 16.57 -2.12 2.31
C LYS A 23 17.23 -1.05 1.45
N LEU A 24 16.53 -0.52 0.46
CA LEU A 24 17.08 0.45 -0.49
C LEU A 24 17.05 1.89 0.05
N SER A 25 15.96 2.24 0.73
CA SER A 25 15.63 3.64 1.03
C SER A 25 15.25 3.89 2.50
N GLY A 26 15.29 2.86 3.34
CA GLY A 26 14.93 2.94 4.76
C GLY A 26 13.43 2.74 5.03
N ARG A 27 13.07 2.74 6.32
CA ARG A 27 11.72 2.44 6.81
C ARG A 27 10.68 3.47 6.34
N ASP A 28 10.99 4.76 6.44
CA ASP A 28 10.08 5.84 6.04
C ASP A 28 9.77 5.80 4.54
N ALA A 29 10.76 5.44 3.73
CA ALA A 29 10.56 5.22 2.30
C ALA A 29 9.65 4.02 2.03
N ALA A 30 9.79 2.93 2.79
CA ALA A 30 8.88 1.79 2.66
C ALA A 30 7.43 2.18 3.03
N VAL A 31 7.23 2.97 4.09
CA VAL A 31 5.92 3.51 4.45
C VAL A 31 5.36 4.41 3.33
N SER A 32 6.18 5.34 2.81
CA SER A 32 5.80 6.17 1.67
C SER A 32 5.41 5.33 0.45
N GLY A 33 6.17 4.27 0.15
CA GLY A 33 5.87 3.39 -0.97
C GLY A 33 4.52 2.68 -0.77
N ILE A 34 4.27 2.14 0.44
CA ILE A 34 3.00 1.46 0.73
C ILE A 34 1.82 2.41 0.51
N LEU A 35 1.95 3.68 0.93
CA LEU A 35 0.94 4.72 0.64
C LEU A 35 0.74 4.92 -0.86
N SER A 36 1.79 4.92 -1.67
CA SER A 36 1.67 4.98 -3.13
C SER A 36 0.95 3.76 -3.71
N GLY A 37 1.19 2.56 -3.19
CA GLY A 37 0.43 1.36 -3.58
C GLY A 37 -1.07 1.48 -3.25
N LEU A 38 -1.40 1.96 -2.05
CA LEU A 38 -2.79 2.18 -1.63
C LEU A 38 -3.49 3.29 -2.45
N ARG A 39 -2.78 4.39 -2.75
CA ARG A 39 -3.28 5.44 -3.66
C ARG A 39 -3.56 4.89 -5.03
N HIS A 40 -2.69 4.04 -5.56
CA HIS A 40 -2.90 3.40 -6.84
C HIS A 40 -4.15 2.52 -6.84
N LEU A 41 -4.38 1.70 -5.79
CA LEU A 41 -5.63 0.93 -5.67
C LEU A 41 -6.86 1.84 -5.59
N ARG A 42 -6.79 2.94 -4.84
CA ARG A 42 -7.84 3.95 -4.75
C ARG A 42 -8.12 4.59 -6.12
N GLU A 43 -7.07 4.91 -6.88
CA GLU A 43 -7.17 5.46 -8.23
C GLU A 43 -7.88 4.46 -9.17
N VAL A 44 -7.50 3.18 -9.14
CA VAL A 44 -8.12 2.13 -9.97
C VAL A 44 -9.63 2.02 -9.69
N VAL A 45 -10.05 1.98 -8.42
CA VAL A 45 -11.49 1.91 -8.11
C VAL A 45 -12.23 3.21 -8.46
N THR A 46 -11.58 4.36 -8.31
CA THR A 46 -12.16 5.65 -8.69
C THR A 46 -12.37 5.72 -10.21
N GLN A 47 -11.41 5.21 -11.00
CA GLN A 47 -11.54 5.16 -12.46
C GLN A 47 -12.64 4.21 -12.91
N GLN A 48 -12.88 3.12 -12.17
CA GLN A 48 -13.89 2.11 -12.53
C GLN A 48 -15.30 2.44 -12.05
N GLY A 49 -15.45 3.07 -10.89
CA GLY A 49 -16.76 3.29 -10.24
C GLY A 49 -17.00 4.71 -9.73
N GLY A 50 -16.12 5.65 -10.07
CA GLY A 50 -16.23 7.06 -9.66
C GLY A 50 -16.02 7.27 -8.16
N GLU A 51 -16.45 8.43 -7.67
CA GLU A 51 -16.25 8.87 -6.28
C GLU A 51 -16.98 7.98 -5.26
N ASP A 52 -18.08 7.33 -5.65
CA ASP A 52 -18.79 6.41 -4.75
C ASP A 52 -17.97 5.15 -4.49
N ALA A 53 -17.31 4.59 -5.51
CA ALA A 53 -16.37 3.47 -5.32
C ALA A 53 -15.15 3.88 -4.49
N ALA A 54 -14.64 5.10 -4.69
CA ALA A 54 -13.58 5.67 -3.86
C ALA A 54 -13.99 5.77 -2.39
N ARG A 55 -15.25 6.16 -2.11
CA ARG A 55 -15.79 6.21 -0.74
C ARG A 55 -15.87 4.83 -0.10
N VAL A 56 -16.35 3.83 -0.84
CA VAL A 56 -16.40 2.44 -0.36
C VAL A 56 -14.99 1.93 -0.03
N PHE A 57 -13.99 2.25 -0.87
CA PHE A 57 -12.60 1.95 -0.58
C PHE A 57 -12.12 2.62 0.72
N ASP A 58 -12.37 3.94 0.86
CA ASP A 58 -11.98 4.69 2.05
C ASP A 58 -12.66 4.11 3.33
N ASP A 59 -13.88 3.60 3.22
CA ASP A 59 -14.60 2.93 4.31
C ASP A 59 -13.97 1.58 4.66
N GLN A 60 -13.64 0.75 3.67
CA GLN A 60 -12.97 -0.53 3.88
C GLN A 60 -11.58 -0.37 4.51
N VAL A 61 -10.81 0.65 4.09
CA VAL A 61 -9.53 1.00 4.70
C VAL A 61 -9.74 1.32 6.19
N ARG A 62 -10.72 2.15 6.51
CA ARG A 62 -11.03 2.54 7.90
C ARG A 62 -11.41 1.35 8.76
N GLU A 63 -12.31 0.50 8.25
CA GLU A 63 -12.75 -0.71 8.94
C GLU A 63 -11.59 -1.67 9.21
N HIS A 64 -10.70 -1.86 8.23
CA HIS A 64 -9.53 -2.73 8.39
C HIS A 64 -8.53 -2.17 9.41
N VAL A 65 -8.20 -0.88 9.35
CA VAL A 65 -7.30 -0.25 10.33
C VAL A 65 -7.88 -0.36 11.75
N LEU A 66 -9.17 -0.04 11.92
CA LEU A 66 -9.84 -0.15 13.23
C LEU A 66 -9.89 -1.60 13.73
N GLY A 67 -10.24 -2.55 12.85
CA GLY A 67 -10.28 -3.98 13.16
C GLY A 67 -8.92 -4.52 13.59
N ARG A 68 -7.84 -4.10 12.94
CA ARG A 68 -6.47 -4.47 13.31
C ARG A 68 -6.09 -3.91 14.69
N VAL A 69 -6.46 -2.67 14.98
CA VAL A 69 -6.19 -2.02 16.28
C VAL A 69 -6.94 -2.73 17.41
N LEU A 70 -8.24 -2.99 17.23
CA LEU A 70 -9.04 -3.72 18.20
C LEU A 70 -8.48 -5.12 18.45
N SER A 71 -8.03 -5.80 17.39
CA SER A 71 -7.41 -7.12 17.50
C SER A 71 -6.10 -7.09 18.32
N THR A 72 -5.30 -6.05 18.14
CA THR A 72 -4.08 -5.85 18.94
C THR A 72 -4.42 -5.59 20.41
N MET A 73 -5.40 -4.72 20.72
CA MET A 73 -5.81 -4.42 22.10
C MET A 73 -6.40 -5.63 22.85
N ASN A 74 -6.97 -6.60 22.13
CA ASN A 74 -7.47 -7.84 22.72
C ASN A 74 -6.35 -8.81 23.15
N THR A 75 -5.08 -8.46 22.94
CA THR A 75 -3.94 -9.29 23.34
C THR A 75 -3.50 -8.95 24.77
N PRO A 76 -3.31 -9.92 25.68
CA PRO A 76 -3.00 -9.66 27.10
C PRO A 76 -1.73 -8.85 27.37
N ALA A 77 -0.82 -8.74 26.40
CA ALA A 77 0.43 -7.98 26.47
C ALA A 77 0.38 -6.67 25.67
N ALA A 78 -0.80 -6.24 25.21
CA ALA A 78 -0.93 -5.08 24.35
C ALA A 78 -0.70 -3.78 25.12
N ALA A 79 0.25 -2.98 24.63
CA ALA A 79 0.35 -1.57 24.97
C ALA A 79 -0.78 -0.78 24.28
N GLU A 80 -1.11 0.39 24.82
CA GLU A 80 -2.09 1.30 24.21
C GLU A 80 -1.65 1.68 22.78
N PRO A 81 -2.57 1.73 21.79
CA PRO A 81 -2.23 2.10 20.42
C PRO A 81 -1.63 3.49 20.34
N ILE A 82 -0.35 3.60 19.98
CA ILE A 82 0.30 4.88 19.74
C ILE A 82 -0.12 5.38 18.36
N THR A 83 -0.66 6.60 18.30
CA THR A 83 -0.91 7.26 17.02
C THR A 83 0.40 7.77 16.45
N VAL A 84 0.74 7.39 15.22
CA VAL A 84 1.98 7.70 14.52
C VAL A 84 1.69 8.61 13.33
N VAL A 85 2.53 9.63 13.16
CA VAL A 85 2.44 10.57 12.04
C VAL A 85 2.99 9.92 10.77
N LEU A 86 2.31 10.12 9.64
CA LEU A 86 2.78 9.60 8.37
C LEU A 86 4.01 10.38 7.85
N PRO A 87 4.97 9.72 7.17
CA PRO A 87 6.06 10.40 6.50
C PRO A 87 5.53 11.41 5.48
N ARG A 88 6.09 12.62 5.48
CA ARG A 88 5.67 13.70 4.57
C ARG A 88 6.35 13.66 3.22
N SER A 89 7.54 13.07 3.12
CA SER A 89 8.31 12.99 1.88
C SER A 89 7.98 11.72 1.11
N ALA A 90 7.51 11.89 -0.13
CA ALA A 90 7.38 10.78 -1.06
C ALA A 90 8.77 10.27 -1.50
N GLU A 91 8.98 8.96 -1.53
CA GLU A 91 10.18 8.35 -2.09
C GLU A 91 9.82 7.63 -3.40
N ALA A 92 10.26 8.20 -4.52
CA ALA A 92 9.83 7.79 -5.86
C ALA A 92 10.15 6.31 -6.16
N ARG A 93 11.29 5.80 -5.70
CA ARG A 93 11.69 4.42 -5.98
C ARG A 93 10.85 3.42 -5.19
N ALA A 94 10.64 3.65 -3.90
CA ALA A 94 9.73 2.84 -3.10
C ALA A 94 8.29 2.91 -3.61
N GLY A 95 7.84 4.09 -4.06
CA GLY A 95 6.54 4.26 -4.71
C GLY A 95 6.39 3.40 -5.96
N ALA A 96 7.39 3.40 -6.85
CA ALA A 96 7.38 2.58 -8.05
C ALA A 96 7.32 1.07 -7.76
N ILE A 97 8.12 0.59 -6.78
CA ILE A 97 8.08 -0.82 -6.35
C ILE A 97 6.69 -1.21 -5.84
N MET A 98 6.07 -0.35 -5.06
CA MET A 98 4.77 -0.62 -4.44
C MET A 98 3.61 -0.53 -5.42
N ARG A 99 3.72 0.33 -6.43
CA ARG A 99 2.80 0.37 -7.55
C ARG A 99 2.90 -0.90 -8.39
N ASP A 100 4.11 -1.30 -8.77
CA ASP A 100 4.37 -2.50 -9.58
C ASP A 100 3.85 -3.78 -8.91
N VAL A 101 4.09 -3.95 -7.60
CA VAL A 101 3.53 -5.11 -6.87
C VAL A 101 2.01 -5.05 -6.76
N SER A 102 1.42 -3.87 -6.61
CA SER A 102 -0.04 -3.71 -6.57
C SER A 102 -0.68 -4.08 -7.92
N GLU A 103 -0.12 -3.58 -9.02
CA GLU A 103 -0.54 -3.93 -10.38
C GLU A 103 -0.37 -5.43 -10.63
N SER A 104 0.77 -6.00 -10.25
CA SER A 104 1.04 -7.45 -10.36
C SER A 104 0.02 -8.27 -9.57
N CYS A 105 -0.37 -7.84 -8.37
CA CYS A 105 -1.41 -8.50 -7.59
C CYS A 105 -2.78 -8.39 -8.26
N LEU A 106 -3.15 -7.24 -8.83
CA LEU A 106 -4.41 -7.08 -9.56
C LEU A 106 -4.48 -7.95 -10.82
N VAL A 107 -3.35 -8.14 -11.52
CA VAL A 107 -3.28 -9.08 -12.66
C VAL A 107 -3.61 -10.51 -12.22
N LEU A 108 -3.31 -10.91 -10.97
CA LEU A 108 -3.70 -12.23 -10.46
C LEU A 108 -5.21 -12.47 -10.48
N ASN A 109 -6.03 -11.42 -10.45
CA ASN A 109 -7.48 -11.55 -10.59
C ASN A 109 -7.88 -12.26 -11.90
N THR A 110 -7.13 -12.01 -12.97
CA THR A 110 -7.38 -12.60 -14.29
C THR A 110 -7.15 -14.13 -14.34
N VAL A 111 -6.29 -14.65 -13.46
CA VAL A 111 -5.91 -16.08 -13.42
C VAL A 111 -6.50 -16.84 -12.24
N ALA A 112 -6.74 -16.17 -11.11
CA ALA A 112 -7.19 -16.79 -9.87
C ALA A 112 -8.71 -17.06 -9.85
N ARG A 113 -9.50 -16.32 -10.66
CA ARG A 113 -10.98 -16.30 -10.59
C ARG A 113 -11.51 -16.07 -9.17
N ASP A 114 -10.78 -15.26 -8.41
CA ASP A 114 -11.04 -14.98 -7.01
C ASP A 114 -11.36 -13.50 -6.88
N GLU A 115 -12.63 -13.20 -6.58
CA GLU A 115 -13.14 -11.83 -6.41
C GLU A 115 -12.46 -11.11 -5.24
N GLY A 116 -11.81 -11.85 -4.33
CA GLY A 116 -11.11 -11.31 -3.17
C GLY A 116 -9.75 -10.68 -3.46
N VAL A 117 -9.20 -10.81 -4.68
CA VAL A 117 -7.82 -10.34 -4.99
C VAL A 117 -7.61 -8.87 -4.67
N PHE A 118 -8.57 -8.01 -5.01
CA PHE A 118 -8.49 -6.59 -4.68
C PHE A 118 -8.40 -6.37 -3.17
N THR A 119 -9.32 -7.00 -2.42
CA THR A 119 -9.39 -6.92 -0.96
C THR A 119 -8.10 -7.45 -0.32
N TYR A 120 -7.57 -8.59 -0.76
CA TYR A 120 -6.33 -9.16 -0.22
C TYR A 120 -5.11 -8.26 -0.48
N THR A 121 -5.09 -7.55 -1.61
CA THR A 121 -4.02 -6.62 -1.94
C THR A 121 -4.08 -5.39 -1.03
N MET A 122 -5.28 -4.81 -0.88
CA MET A 122 -5.52 -3.68 0.01
C MET A 122 -5.18 -4.04 1.47
N THR A 123 -5.73 -5.12 2.01
CA THR A 123 -5.49 -5.51 3.41
C THR A 123 -4.03 -5.91 3.64
N GLY A 124 -3.37 -6.57 2.68
CA GLY A 124 -1.94 -6.87 2.75
C GLY A 124 -1.06 -5.63 2.80
N LEU A 125 -1.38 -4.58 2.02
CA LEU A 125 -0.69 -3.29 2.10
C LEU A 125 -0.94 -2.59 3.44
N LEU A 126 -2.18 -2.58 3.93
CA LEU A 126 -2.52 -1.97 5.22
C LEU A 126 -1.85 -2.68 6.40
N ASP A 127 -1.78 -4.00 6.38
CA ASP A 127 -1.07 -4.77 7.40
C ASP A 127 0.41 -4.39 7.42
N GLN A 128 1.06 -4.31 6.26
CA GLN A 128 2.44 -3.84 6.17
C GLN A 128 2.58 -2.39 6.60
N LEU A 129 1.63 -1.50 6.29
CA LEU A 129 1.67 -0.10 6.73
C LEU A 129 1.70 -0.02 8.26
N ILE A 130 0.80 -0.72 8.92
CA ILE A 130 0.68 -0.71 10.39
C ILE A 130 1.93 -1.31 11.02
N ASP A 131 2.43 -2.44 10.50
CA ASP A 131 3.67 -3.07 10.96
C ASP A 131 4.88 -2.14 10.78
N GLN A 132 4.97 -1.45 9.63
CA GLN A 132 6.04 -0.48 9.36
C GLN A 132 5.88 0.82 10.12
N LEU A 133 4.71 1.21 10.61
CA LEU A 133 4.58 2.36 11.52
C LEU A 133 4.90 1.98 12.97
N GLY A 134 4.69 0.71 13.35
CA GLY A 134 4.80 0.28 14.74
C GLY A 134 3.72 0.88 15.64
N GLY A 135 2.63 1.34 15.04
CA GLY A 135 1.52 2.04 15.67
C GLY A 135 0.42 2.35 14.67
N MET A 136 -0.63 3.02 15.13
CA MET A 136 -1.79 3.36 14.32
C MET A 136 -1.55 4.67 13.56
N PRO A 137 -1.81 4.75 12.25
CA PRO A 137 -1.79 6.04 11.57
C PRO A 137 -2.94 6.92 12.08
N ASN A 138 -2.73 8.24 12.15
CA ASN A 138 -3.85 9.16 12.33
C ASN A 138 -4.82 9.01 11.14
N TRP A 139 -6.12 8.79 11.42
CA TRP A 139 -7.10 8.54 10.36
C TRP A 139 -7.25 9.71 9.37
N ALA A 140 -7.31 10.95 9.88
CA ALA A 140 -7.42 12.11 9.02
C ALA A 140 -6.19 12.26 8.12
N GLU A 141 -4.99 12.06 8.68
CA GLU A 141 -3.75 12.08 7.90
C GLU A 141 -3.68 10.96 6.86
N LEU A 142 -4.14 9.75 7.20
CA LEU A 142 -4.19 8.64 6.26
C LEU A 142 -5.16 8.93 5.12
N GLN A 143 -6.35 9.43 5.43
CA GLN A 143 -7.36 9.75 4.44
C GLN A 143 -6.86 10.86 3.49
N ASP A 144 -6.27 11.91 4.05
CA ASP A 144 -5.67 12.98 3.25
C ASP A 144 -4.52 12.45 2.41
N ALA A 145 -3.65 11.60 2.98
CA ALA A 145 -2.56 10.98 2.25
C ALA A 145 -3.08 10.14 1.07
N LEU A 146 -4.16 9.36 1.22
CA LEU A 146 -4.71 8.53 0.16
C LEU A 146 -5.39 9.31 -0.96
N ARG A 147 -5.84 10.55 -0.70
CA ARG A 147 -6.45 11.44 -1.70
C ARG A 147 -5.43 12.21 -2.54
N VAL A 148 -4.18 12.29 -2.09
CA VAL A 148 -3.11 12.94 -2.88
C VAL A 148 -2.91 12.16 -4.17
N ALA A 149 -3.12 12.83 -5.30
CA ALA A 149 -2.77 12.28 -6.60
C ALA A 149 -1.26 11.98 -6.63
N GLU A 150 -0.89 10.77 -7.00
CA GLU A 150 0.51 10.44 -7.22
C GLU A 150 1.05 11.33 -8.36
N PRO A 151 2.23 11.96 -8.20
CA PRO A 151 2.87 12.59 -9.34
C PRO A 151 3.05 11.53 -10.42
N SER A 152 2.53 11.79 -11.62
CA SER A 152 2.68 10.88 -12.75
C SER A 152 4.17 10.66 -12.99
N TRP A 153 4.68 9.48 -12.63
CA TRP A 153 6.04 9.11 -13.00
C TRP A 153 6.09 9.01 -14.51
N THR A 154 6.70 9.99 -15.16
CA THR A 154 7.12 9.90 -16.56
C THR A 154 8.55 9.41 -16.57
N TRP A 155 8.91 8.57 -17.56
CA TRP A 155 10.29 8.10 -17.77
C TRP A 155 11.30 9.26 -17.92
N GLU A 156 10.82 10.46 -18.28
CA GLU A 156 11.57 11.72 -18.33
C GLU A 156 12.02 12.22 -16.94
N SER A 157 11.33 11.83 -15.87
CA SER A 157 11.55 12.29 -14.49
C SER A 157 12.55 11.42 -13.71
N SER A 158 13.14 10.40 -14.34
CA SER A 158 14.05 9.47 -13.68
C SER A 158 15.47 10.07 -13.55
N PRO A 159 16.07 10.13 -12.34
CA PRO A 159 17.46 10.58 -12.16
C PRO A 159 18.49 9.61 -12.76
N ILE A 160 18.04 8.49 -13.36
CA ILE A 160 18.88 7.53 -14.08
C ILE A 160 19.29 8.06 -15.47
N ASN A 161 18.64 9.11 -15.99
CA ASN A 161 19.08 9.83 -17.19
C ASN A 161 20.26 10.79 -16.90
N GLY A 162 21.22 10.37 -16.08
CA GLY A 162 22.56 10.94 -16.12
C GLY A 162 23.26 10.40 -17.36
N ASP A 163 23.36 11.23 -18.40
CA ASP A 163 24.18 11.09 -19.61
C ASP A 163 24.69 9.68 -19.91
N VAL A 164 23.86 8.85 -20.57
CA VAL A 164 24.41 7.74 -21.35
C VAL A 164 25.04 8.34 -22.60
N THR A 165 26.28 8.79 -22.47
CA THR A 165 27.12 9.12 -23.62
C THR A 165 27.54 7.79 -24.25
N ILE A 166 26.90 7.41 -25.35
CA ILE A 166 27.36 6.28 -26.16
C ILE A 166 28.64 6.75 -26.88
N HIS A 167 29.77 6.17 -26.50
CA HIS A 167 31.04 6.25 -27.24
C HIS A 167 31.11 5.16 -28.31
#